data_AF-A0A7S4UIF1-F1
#
_entry.id   AF-A0A7S4UIF1-F1
#
_cell.length_a   1.000
_cell.length_b   1.000
_cell.length_c   1.000
_cell.angle_alpha   90.00
_cell.angle_beta   90.00
_cell.angle_gamma   90.00
#
_symmetry.space_group_name_H-M   'P 1'
#
loop_
_entity.id
_entity.type
_entity.pdbx_description
1 polymer ?
#
loop_
_entity_poly.entity_id
_entity_poly.type
_entity_poly.pdbx_seq_one_letter_code
_entity_poly.pdbx_strand_id
1 'polypeptide(L)'
;EVSCKLLRANGWKVDRAKVMFTDILDYRSSHKLHELIKSVIGSQLVLDPNDPAWRPAISDAGVRKVLGFVPCRRIGFTLTGQLVEYWAIANLFPADLQKHCIHDEILRWWHFHLESGLLGSLLGARHFNSALRGSVVIFDLLGLSSRHMNTHVLRLLHQLFEIGQKKYPESLSKVFVLNSPSLFYAIWRII
;
A
#
# COMPACT_ATOMS: atom_id res chain seq x y z
N GLU A 1 17.57 7.40 8.50
CA GLU A 1 16.95 6.87 7.26
C GLU A 1 15.71 7.64 6.80
N VAL A 2 14.73 7.96 7.67
CA VAL A 2 13.50 8.70 7.29
C VAL A 2 13.80 10.07 6.67
N SER A 3 14.68 10.87 7.27
CA SER A 3 15.07 12.18 6.72
C SER A 3 15.70 12.08 5.33
N CYS A 4 16.42 10.99 5.04
CA CYS A 4 17.01 10.77 3.72
C CYS A 4 15.97 10.45 2.64
N LYS A 5 14.87 9.77 2.98
CA LYS A 5 13.75 9.54 2.05
C LYS A 5 13.09 10.84 1.62
N LEU A 6 12.81 11.72 2.60
CA LEU A 6 12.20 13.03 2.35
C LEU A 6 13.12 13.93 1.50
N LEU A 7 14.42 13.92 1.77
CA LEU A 7 15.39 14.67 0.96
C LEU A 7 15.47 14.13 -0.47
N ARG A 8 15.58 12.81 -0.68
CA ARG A 8 15.62 12.23 -2.03
C ARG A 8 14.36 12.56 -2.84
N ALA A 9 13.19 12.40 -2.24
CA ALA A 9 11.90 12.73 -2.88
C ALA A 9 11.80 14.21 -3.31
N ASN A 10 12.59 15.09 -2.69
CA ASN A 10 12.62 16.51 -2.97
C ASN A 10 13.90 16.99 -3.69
N GLY A 11 14.69 16.07 -4.26
CA GLY A 11 15.93 16.41 -4.95
C GLY A 11 16.95 17.10 -4.05
N TRP A 12 17.05 16.66 -2.79
CA TRP A 12 17.92 17.17 -1.73
C TRP A 12 17.66 18.63 -1.33
N LYS A 13 16.50 19.19 -1.68
CA LYS A 13 16.09 20.55 -1.28
C LYS A 13 15.48 20.52 0.12
N VAL A 14 16.23 21.03 1.09
CA VAL A 14 15.86 21.00 2.52
C VAL A 14 14.52 21.68 2.78
N ASP A 15 14.27 22.86 2.22
CA ASP A 15 13.02 23.59 2.50
C ASP A 15 11.78 22.86 1.97
N ARG A 16 11.89 22.22 0.80
CA ARG A 16 10.81 21.38 0.26
C ARG A 16 10.59 20.12 1.09
N ALA A 17 11.68 19.49 1.54
CA ALA A 17 11.60 18.32 2.42
C ALA A 17 10.97 18.66 3.77
N LYS A 18 11.23 19.86 4.33
CA LYS A 18 10.58 20.37 5.54
C LYS A 18 9.07 20.56 5.35
N VAL A 19 8.66 21.21 4.26
CA VAL A 19 7.23 21.40 3.95
C VAL A 19 6.52 20.05 3.83
N MET A 20 7.10 19.11 3.08
CA MET A 20 6.57 17.75 2.96
C MET A 20 6.49 17.03 4.30
N PHE A 21 7.50 17.18 5.16
CA PHE A 21 7.52 16.57 6.48
C PHE A 21 6.37 17.09 7.36
N THR A 22 6.17 18.40 7.43
CA THR A 22 5.05 19.00 8.19
C THR A 22 3.70 18.53 7.67
N ASP A 23 3.51 18.54 6.35
CA ASP A 23 2.28 18.06 5.70
C ASP A 23 2.02 16.56 5.95
N ILE A 24 3.06 15.74 6.11
CA ILE A 24 2.94 14.35 6.54
C ILE A 24 2.53 14.27 8.02
N LEU A 25 3.14 15.06 8.91
CA LEU A 25 2.78 15.05 10.34
C LEU A 25 1.33 15.45 10.57
N ASP A 26 0.87 16.52 9.91
CA ASP A 26 -0.50 17.01 10.01
C ASP A 26 -1.49 15.95 9.48
N TYR A 27 -1.15 15.30 8.37
CA TYR A 27 -1.93 14.20 7.83
C TYR A 27 -2.00 13.01 8.79
N ARG A 28 -0.88 12.61 9.38
CA ARG A 28 -0.81 11.51 10.35
C ARG A 28 -1.63 11.80 11.61
N SER A 29 -1.61 13.04 12.07
CA SER A 29 -2.36 13.50 13.24
C SER A 29 -3.87 13.49 12.97
N SER A 30 -4.30 14.16 11.89
CA SER A 30 -5.71 14.24 11.49
C SER A 30 -6.38 12.88 11.26
N HIS A 31 -5.63 11.89 10.74
CA HIS A 31 -6.13 10.55 10.47
C HIS A 31 -5.81 9.53 11.57
N LYS A 32 -5.24 9.97 12.70
CA LYS A 32 -4.85 9.11 13.84
C LYS A 32 -4.00 7.90 13.43
N LEU A 33 -3.08 8.07 12.48
CA LEU A 33 -2.30 6.96 11.91
C LEU A 33 -1.41 6.26 12.94
N HIS A 34 -1.02 6.97 14.00
CA HIS A 34 -0.21 6.44 15.11
C HIS A 34 -0.93 5.34 15.93
N GLU A 35 -2.26 5.34 15.95
CA GLU A 35 -3.06 4.31 16.65
C GLU A 35 -3.57 3.23 15.69
N LEU A 36 -3.48 3.46 14.38
CA LEU A 36 -4.20 2.68 13.38
C LEU A 36 -3.86 1.19 13.44
N ILE A 37 -2.58 0.82 13.40
CA ILE A 37 -2.15 -0.58 13.43
C ILE A 37 -2.68 -1.28 14.68
N LYS A 38 -2.52 -0.66 15.85
CA LYS A 38 -3.01 -1.21 17.12
C LYS A 38 -4.53 -1.34 17.13
N SER A 39 -5.25 -0.39 16.54
CA SER A 39 -6.72 -0.46 16.44
C SER A 39 -7.22 -1.58 15.52
N VAL A 40 -6.43 -1.95 14.50
CA VAL A 40 -6.83 -2.93 13.47
C VAL A 40 -6.39 -4.35 13.81
N ILE A 41 -5.22 -4.54 14.43
CA ILE A 41 -4.67 -5.88 14.73
C ILE A 41 -4.19 -6.05 16.19
N GLY A 42 -4.39 -5.07 17.05
CA GLY A 42 -3.90 -5.12 18.44
C GLY A 42 -2.38 -5.16 18.50
N SER A 43 -1.85 -6.07 19.32
CA SER A 43 -0.40 -6.29 19.50
C SER A 43 0.16 -7.41 18.61
N GLN A 44 -0.60 -7.89 17.64
CA GLN A 44 -0.16 -8.94 16.72
C GLN A 44 0.94 -8.43 15.78
N LEU A 45 1.78 -9.35 15.28
CA LEU A 45 2.71 -9.04 14.22
C LEU A 45 1.96 -8.74 12.91
N VAL A 46 2.35 -7.67 12.21
CA VAL A 46 1.83 -7.36 10.86
C VAL A 46 2.19 -8.46 9.85
N LEU A 47 3.33 -9.11 10.05
CA LEU A 47 3.94 -10.19 9.26
C LEU A 47 4.90 -10.98 10.15
N ASP A 48 5.11 -12.25 9.83
CA ASP A 48 6.13 -13.09 10.45
C ASP A 48 7.19 -13.40 9.39
N PRO A 49 8.46 -13.01 9.58
CA PRO A 49 9.52 -13.32 8.63
C PRO A 49 9.79 -14.82 8.47
N ASN A 50 9.42 -15.62 9.46
CA ASN A 50 9.63 -17.07 9.47
C ASN A 50 8.40 -17.85 8.97
N ASP A 51 7.24 -17.21 8.87
CA ASP A 51 6.01 -17.80 8.35
C ASP A 51 5.39 -16.93 7.25
N PRO A 52 5.66 -17.22 5.97
CA PRO A 52 5.05 -16.51 4.84
C PRO A 52 3.53 -16.62 4.77
N ALA A 53 2.92 -17.60 5.44
CA ALA A 53 1.48 -17.78 5.52
C ALA A 53 0.85 -16.98 6.67
N TRP A 54 1.65 -16.45 7.61
CA TRP A 54 1.12 -15.71 8.77
C TRP A 54 0.30 -14.49 8.36
N ARG A 55 -0.92 -14.36 8.90
CA ARG A 55 -1.77 -13.18 8.72
C ARG A 55 -2.38 -12.79 10.06
N PRO A 56 -2.30 -11.52 10.48
CA PRO A 56 -2.94 -11.09 11.71
C PRO A 56 -4.46 -11.18 11.58
N ALA A 57 -5.13 -11.55 12.67
CA ALA A 57 -6.57 -11.42 12.77
C ALA A 57 -6.96 -9.93 12.79
N ILE A 58 -7.81 -9.53 11.85
CA ILE A 58 -8.27 -8.15 11.72
C ILE A 58 -9.45 -7.94 12.67
N SER A 59 -9.33 -7.07 13.68
CA SER A 59 -10.40 -6.73 14.62
C SER A 59 -11.34 -5.65 14.08
N ASP A 60 -10.83 -4.73 13.27
CA ASP A 60 -11.60 -3.64 12.68
C ASP A 60 -12.56 -4.16 11.60
N ALA A 61 -13.87 -3.95 11.81
CA ALA A 61 -14.91 -4.48 10.93
C ALA A 61 -14.88 -3.85 9.52
N GLY A 62 -14.59 -2.55 9.41
CA GLY A 62 -14.52 -1.86 8.13
C GLY A 62 -13.33 -2.33 7.31
N VAL A 63 -12.15 -2.45 7.94
CA VAL A 63 -10.95 -3.00 7.28
C VAL A 63 -11.17 -4.44 6.85
N ARG A 64 -11.76 -5.28 7.71
CA ARG A 64 -12.05 -6.69 7.40
C ARG A 64 -12.99 -6.82 6.21
N LYS A 65 -14.02 -5.97 6.15
CA LYS A 65 -14.99 -5.94 5.07
C LYS A 65 -14.32 -5.58 3.73
N VAL A 66 -13.50 -4.53 3.69
CA VAL A 66 -12.77 -4.12 2.47
C VAL A 66 -11.78 -5.20 2.01
N LEU A 67 -11.09 -5.88 2.93
CA LEU A 67 -10.18 -6.98 2.60
C LEU A 67 -10.84 -8.13 1.83
N GLY A 68 -12.16 -8.34 2.00
CA GLY A 68 -12.91 -9.32 1.22
C GLY A 68 -13.01 -8.99 -0.27
N PHE A 69 -12.78 -7.73 -0.66
CA PHE A 69 -12.91 -7.24 -2.03
C PHE A 69 -11.59 -6.85 -2.68
N VAL A 70 -10.52 -6.64 -1.90
CA VAL A 70 -9.23 -6.20 -2.43
C VAL A 70 -8.26 -7.39 -2.57
N PRO A 71 -7.81 -7.73 -3.78
CA PRO A 71 -6.99 -8.91 -4.01
C PRO A 71 -5.49 -8.61 -3.82
N CYS A 72 -5.16 -7.96 -2.71
CA CYS A 72 -3.79 -7.66 -2.31
C CYS A 72 -3.35 -8.60 -1.18
N ARG A 73 -2.18 -9.20 -1.30
CA ARG A 73 -1.57 -10.01 -0.25
C ARG A 73 -0.09 -9.72 -0.15
N ARG A 74 0.43 -9.71 1.08
CA ARG A 74 1.87 -9.82 1.32
C ARG A 74 2.26 -11.27 1.24
N ILE A 75 3.33 -11.59 0.52
CA ILE A 75 3.72 -12.97 0.24
C ILE A 75 5.09 -13.33 0.83
N GLY A 76 5.72 -12.39 1.53
CA GLY A 76 6.98 -12.62 2.25
C GLY A 76 8.00 -11.53 1.94
N PHE A 77 9.27 -11.93 1.94
CA PHE A 77 10.41 -11.05 1.74
C PHE A 77 11.27 -11.53 0.58
N THR A 78 11.95 -10.60 -0.11
CA THR A 78 13.05 -10.95 -1.02
C THR A 78 14.23 -11.49 -0.22
N LEU A 79 15.20 -12.10 -0.92
CA LEU A 79 16.51 -12.49 -0.32
C LEU A 79 17.27 -11.31 0.32
N THR A 80 16.88 -10.06 0.01
CA THR A 80 17.47 -8.83 0.53
C THR A 80 16.58 -8.16 1.59
N GLY A 81 15.53 -8.82 2.08
CA GLY A 81 14.65 -8.33 3.13
C GLY A 81 13.60 -7.30 2.70
N GLN A 82 13.36 -7.13 1.39
CA GLN A 82 12.30 -6.24 0.92
C GLN A 82 10.95 -6.92 1.02
N LEU A 83 9.95 -6.25 1.59
CA LEU A 83 8.58 -6.75 1.63
C LEU A 83 8.06 -6.98 0.20
N VAL A 84 7.45 -8.13 -0.08
CA VAL A 84 6.83 -8.44 -1.36
C VAL A 84 5.31 -8.46 -1.24
N GLU A 85 4.66 -7.66 -2.09
CA GLU A 85 3.22 -7.54 -2.22
C GLU A 85 2.76 -8.03 -3.58
N TYR A 86 1.67 -8.79 -3.61
CA TYR A 86 1.08 -9.36 -4.80
C TYR A 86 -0.37 -8.91 -4.94
N TRP A 87 -0.69 -8.40 -6.13
CA TRP A 87 -1.99 -7.85 -6.50
C TRP A 87 -2.54 -8.59 -7.70
N ALA A 88 -3.62 -9.35 -7.52
CA ALA A 88 -4.24 -10.13 -8.60
C ALA A 88 -5.51 -9.45 -9.12
N ILE A 89 -5.44 -8.78 -10.26
CA ILE A 89 -6.54 -7.93 -10.74
C ILE A 89 -7.81 -8.71 -11.06
N ALA A 90 -7.69 -9.99 -11.49
CA ALA A 90 -8.84 -10.84 -11.79
C ALA A 90 -9.89 -10.84 -10.67
N ASN A 91 -9.41 -10.76 -9.44
CA ASN A 91 -10.21 -10.84 -8.21
C ASN A 91 -10.63 -9.47 -7.67
N LEU A 92 -10.29 -8.37 -8.34
CA LEU A 92 -10.77 -7.05 -7.99
C LEU A 92 -12.09 -6.81 -8.70
N PHE A 93 -13.18 -6.67 -7.95
CA PHE A 93 -14.50 -6.33 -8.50
C PHE A 93 -14.89 -4.93 -8.04
N PRO A 94 -14.52 -3.88 -8.80
CA PRO A 94 -14.64 -2.52 -8.27
C PRO A 94 -16.08 -2.05 -8.02
N ALA A 95 -17.03 -2.50 -8.86
CA ALA A 95 -18.44 -2.23 -8.66
C ALA A 95 -18.95 -2.83 -7.34
N ASP A 96 -18.49 -4.04 -6.99
CA ASP A 96 -18.85 -4.68 -5.73
C ASP A 96 -18.20 -3.98 -4.55
N LEU A 97 -16.94 -3.55 -4.67
CA LEU A 97 -16.28 -2.75 -3.63
C LEU A 97 -17.09 -1.47 -3.34
N GLN A 98 -17.54 -0.75 -4.36
CA GLN A 98 -18.33 0.48 -4.18
C GLN A 98 -19.74 0.23 -3.65
N LYS A 99 -20.36 -0.89 -4.05
CA LYS A 99 -21.69 -1.28 -3.60
C LYS A 99 -21.70 -1.65 -2.12
N HIS A 100 -20.63 -2.27 -1.63
CA HIS A 100 -20.60 -2.84 -0.28
C HIS A 100 -19.80 -1.99 0.71
N CYS A 101 -18.75 -1.29 0.29
CA CYS A 101 -17.88 -0.52 1.17
C CYS A 101 -18.07 0.98 1.01
N ILE A 102 -18.18 1.70 2.13
CA ILE A 102 -18.21 3.16 2.12
C ILE A 102 -16.79 3.73 2.00
N HIS A 103 -16.69 4.99 1.57
CA HIS A 103 -15.40 5.66 1.32
C HIS A 103 -14.46 5.60 2.53
N ASP A 104 -14.96 5.89 3.73
CA ASP A 104 -14.16 5.87 4.97
C ASP A 104 -13.60 4.49 5.31
N GLU A 105 -14.35 3.41 5.03
CA GLU A 105 -13.86 2.04 5.22
C GLU A 105 -12.69 1.75 4.27
N ILE A 106 -12.82 2.14 3.00
CA ILE A 106 -11.79 1.95 1.97
C ILE A 106 -10.54 2.76 2.31
N LEU A 107 -10.72 4.03 2.70
CA LEU A 107 -9.63 4.91 3.07
C LEU A 107 -8.89 4.39 4.31
N ARG A 108 -9.64 3.94 5.33
CA ARG A 108 -9.08 3.35 6.54
C ARG A 108 -8.31 2.05 6.26
N TRP A 109 -8.84 1.19 5.39
CA TRP A 109 -8.11 0.02 4.91
C TRP A 109 -6.82 0.42 4.16
N TRP A 110 -6.88 1.44 3.32
CA TRP A 110 -5.72 1.91 2.57
C TRP A 110 -4.62 2.47 3.48
N HIS A 111 -4.98 3.26 4.49
CA HIS A 111 -4.03 3.69 5.53
C HIS A 111 -3.43 2.50 6.27
N PHE A 112 -4.25 1.50 6.62
CA PHE A 112 -3.76 0.31 7.29
C PHE A 112 -2.78 -0.44 6.39
N HIS A 113 -3.09 -0.59 5.11
CA HIS A 113 -2.21 -1.20 4.12
C HIS A 113 -0.86 -0.47 4.03
N LEU A 114 -0.86 0.85 3.92
CA LEU A 114 0.37 1.64 3.84
C LEU A 114 1.22 1.59 5.13
N GLU A 115 0.60 1.81 6.30
CA GLU A 115 1.30 1.77 7.60
C GLU A 115 1.87 0.38 7.88
N SER A 116 1.09 -0.68 7.60
CA SER A 116 1.56 -2.05 7.83
C SER A 116 2.62 -2.47 6.80
N GLY A 117 2.64 -1.85 5.61
CA GLY A 117 3.67 -2.05 4.59
C GLY A 117 5.00 -1.41 5.00
N LEU A 118 4.95 -0.23 5.59
CA LEU A 118 6.13 0.41 6.21
C LEU A 118 6.70 -0.44 7.35
N LEU A 119 5.84 -0.90 8.27
CA LEU A 119 6.26 -1.78 9.36
C LEU A 119 6.83 -3.10 8.86
N GLY A 120 6.20 -3.70 7.85
CA GLY A 120 6.73 -4.90 7.19
C GLY A 120 8.11 -4.66 6.59
N SER A 121 8.33 -3.52 5.93
CA SER A 121 9.64 -3.17 5.36
C SER A 121 10.72 -2.98 6.42
N LEU A 122 10.39 -2.37 7.57
CA LEU A 122 11.29 -2.26 8.72
C LEU A 122 11.63 -3.62 9.32
N LEU A 123 10.62 -4.49 9.45
CA LEU A 123 10.79 -5.85 9.95
C LEU A 123 11.72 -6.66 9.05
N GLY A 124 11.54 -6.59 7.73
CA GLY A 124 12.41 -7.24 6.75
C GLY A 124 13.84 -6.73 6.82
N ALA A 125 14.04 -5.41 6.82
CA ALA A 125 15.38 -4.82 6.95
C ALA A 125 16.11 -5.32 8.21
N ARG A 126 15.40 -5.36 9.35
CA ARG A 126 15.96 -5.85 10.61
C ARG A 126 16.26 -7.35 10.59
N HIS A 127 15.32 -8.17 10.13
CA HIS A 127 15.45 -9.63 10.15
C HIS A 127 16.58 -10.11 9.23
N PHE A 128 16.70 -9.51 8.04
CA PHE A 128 17.71 -9.88 7.04
C PHE A 128 19.02 -9.10 7.16
N ASN A 129 19.18 -8.28 8.22
CA ASN A 129 20.32 -7.38 8.43
C ASN A 129 20.69 -6.58 7.17
N SER A 130 19.68 -5.96 6.55
CA SER A 130 19.81 -5.25 5.29
C SER A 130 19.40 -3.77 5.42
N ALA A 131 19.85 -2.94 4.48
CA ALA A 131 19.43 -1.55 4.43
C ALA A 131 17.92 -1.44 4.19
N LEU A 132 17.27 -0.48 4.85
CA LEU A 132 15.85 -0.22 4.65
C LEU A 132 15.58 0.23 3.21
N ARG A 133 14.79 -0.58 2.50
CA ARG A 133 14.33 -0.31 1.14
C ARG A 133 12.81 -0.29 1.09
N GLY A 134 12.27 0.27 0.00
CA GLY A 134 10.84 0.18 -0.28
C GLY A 134 10.40 -1.26 -0.58
N SER A 135 9.10 -1.48 -0.56
CA SER A 135 8.48 -2.75 -0.92
C SER A 135 8.64 -3.06 -2.41
N VAL A 136 8.54 -4.33 -2.75
CA VAL A 136 8.39 -4.83 -4.11
C VAL A 136 6.93 -5.16 -4.34
N VAL A 137 6.33 -4.58 -5.38
CA VAL A 137 4.94 -4.85 -5.75
C VAL A 137 4.90 -5.65 -7.04
N ILE A 138 4.11 -6.71 -7.07
CA ILE A 138 3.81 -7.52 -8.23
C ILE A 138 2.34 -7.31 -8.59
N PHE A 139 2.09 -6.67 -9.72
CA PHE A 139 0.76 -6.55 -10.32
C PHE A 139 0.57 -7.65 -11.36
N ASP A 140 -0.28 -8.62 -11.05
CA ASP A 140 -0.75 -9.61 -12.01
C ASP A 140 -2.03 -9.11 -12.68
N LEU A 141 -1.90 -8.83 -13.97
CA LEU A 141 -2.97 -8.27 -14.78
C LEU A 141 -3.79 -9.33 -15.53
N LEU A 142 -3.59 -10.61 -15.24
CA LEU A 142 -4.42 -11.67 -15.80
C LEU A 142 -5.89 -11.39 -15.47
N GLY A 143 -6.75 -11.44 -16.49
CA GLY A 143 -8.18 -11.14 -16.34
C GLY A 143 -8.53 -9.64 -16.32
N LEU A 144 -7.56 -8.74 -16.52
CA LEU A 144 -7.84 -7.31 -16.74
C LEU A 144 -8.74 -7.14 -17.98
N SER A 145 -9.87 -6.47 -17.78
CA SER A 145 -10.86 -6.18 -18.81
C SER A 145 -11.54 -4.83 -18.55
N SER A 146 -12.40 -4.40 -19.47
CA SER A 146 -13.14 -3.13 -19.40
C SER A 146 -13.94 -2.95 -18.10
N ARG A 147 -14.32 -4.03 -17.40
CA ARG A 147 -15.01 -3.97 -16.10
C ARG A 147 -14.22 -3.21 -15.02
N HIS A 148 -12.89 -3.16 -15.16
CA HIS A 148 -12.01 -2.45 -14.22
C HIS A 148 -11.87 -0.96 -14.57
N MET A 149 -12.34 -0.54 -15.74
CA MET A 149 -12.22 0.84 -16.25
C MET A 149 -13.42 1.73 -15.89
N ASN A 150 -14.06 1.48 -14.76
CA ASN A 150 -15.13 2.35 -14.28
C ASN A 150 -14.54 3.68 -13.77
N THR A 151 -14.97 4.82 -14.31
CA THR A 151 -14.47 6.15 -13.95
C THR A 151 -14.52 6.47 -12.45
N HIS A 152 -15.51 5.96 -11.71
CA HIS A 152 -15.58 6.15 -10.26
C HIS A 152 -14.45 5.40 -9.55
N VAL A 153 -14.11 4.22 -10.05
CA VAL A 153 -13.06 3.36 -9.50
C VAL A 153 -11.69 3.93 -9.82
N LEU A 154 -11.49 4.39 -11.06
CA LEU A 154 -10.25 5.06 -11.45
C LEU A 154 -10.02 6.32 -10.60
N ARG A 155 -11.06 7.11 -10.32
CA ARG A 155 -10.98 8.25 -9.41
C ARG A 155 -10.61 7.85 -7.98
N LEU A 156 -11.24 6.79 -7.46
CA LEU A 156 -10.90 6.25 -6.15
C LEU A 156 -9.44 5.77 -6.11
N LEU A 157 -9.00 4.97 -7.07
CA LEU A 157 -7.62 4.48 -7.16
C LEU A 157 -6.62 5.63 -7.25
N HIS A 158 -6.90 6.65 -8.07
CA HIS A 158 -6.10 7.86 -8.15
C HIS A 158 -5.98 8.56 -6.80
N GLN A 159 -7.11 8.77 -6.09
CA GLN A 159 -7.11 9.35 -4.75
C GLN A 159 -6.24 8.54 -3.77
N LEU A 160 -6.36 7.22 -3.77
CA LEU A 160 -5.58 6.34 -2.90
C LEU A 160 -4.07 6.41 -3.26
N PHE A 161 -3.72 6.33 -4.54
CA PHE A 161 -2.34 6.42 -4.99
C PHE A 161 -1.71 7.78 -4.73
N GLU A 162 -2.46 8.88 -4.85
CA GLU A 162 -1.97 10.21 -4.47
C GLU A 162 -1.58 10.27 -2.99
N ILE A 163 -2.34 9.62 -2.10
CA ILE A 163 -1.96 9.51 -0.68
C ILE A 163 -0.63 8.76 -0.54
N GLY A 164 -0.47 7.62 -1.22
CA GLY A 164 0.77 6.86 -1.21
C GLY A 164 1.97 7.68 -1.67
N GLN A 165 1.83 8.39 -2.79
CA GLN A 165 2.91 9.21 -3.36
C GLN A 165 3.28 10.41 -2.47
N LYS A 166 2.28 11.15 -1.97
CA LYS A 166 2.51 12.37 -1.19
C LYS A 166 2.90 12.08 0.26
N LYS A 167 2.37 11.02 0.86
CA LYS A 167 2.52 10.75 2.30
C LYS A 167 3.52 9.64 2.63
N TYR A 168 3.88 8.80 1.66
CA TYR A 168 4.78 7.66 1.83
C TYR A 168 5.93 7.69 0.79
N PRO A 169 6.70 8.78 0.71
CA PRO A 169 7.76 8.92 -0.29
C PRO A 169 8.81 7.81 -0.18
N GLU A 170 9.33 7.37 -1.32
CA GLU A 170 10.42 6.37 -1.38
C GLU A 170 10.09 5.06 -0.63
N SER A 171 8.81 4.70 -0.57
CA SER A 171 8.32 3.49 0.10
C SER A 171 8.11 2.31 -0.85
N LEU A 172 8.13 2.56 -2.16
CA LEU A 172 8.09 1.56 -3.22
C LEU A 172 9.46 1.46 -3.87
N SER A 173 9.99 0.25 -4.00
CA SER A 173 11.32 0.01 -4.59
C SER A 173 11.26 -0.51 -6.02
N LYS A 174 10.37 -1.48 -6.29
CA LYS A 174 10.23 -2.09 -7.62
C LYS A 174 8.78 -2.46 -7.86
N VAL A 175 8.36 -2.36 -9.12
CA VAL A 175 7.06 -2.81 -9.59
C VAL A 175 7.30 -3.82 -10.71
N PHE A 176 6.72 -5.00 -10.59
CA PHE A 176 6.65 -5.99 -11.65
C PHE A 176 5.22 -6.05 -12.16
N VAL A 177 5.04 -5.91 -13.47
CA VAL A 177 3.74 -6.07 -14.12
C VAL A 177 3.76 -7.36 -14.92
N LEU A 178 2.87 -8.28 -14.56
CA LEU A 178 2.73 -9.59 -15.19
C LEU A 178 1.44 -9.65 -16.00
N ASN A 179 1.40 -10.49 -17.04
CA ASN A 179 0.20 -10.79 -17.83
C ASN A 179 -0.54 -9.55 -18.35
N SER A 180 0.19 -8.49 -18.68
CA SER A 180 -0.37 -7.22 -19.16
C SER A 180 -1.06 -7.39 -20.53
N PRO A 181 -2.39 -7.24 -20.64
CA PRO A 181 -3.04 -7.21 -21.95
C PRO A 181 -2.76 -5.87 -22.65
N SER A 182 -2.99 -5.79 -23.96
CA SER A 182 -2.82 -4.54 -24.72
C SER A 182 -3.63 -3.37 -24.15
N LEU A 183 -4.76 -3.66 -23.49
CA LEU A 183 -5.59 -2.66 -22.80
C LEU A 183 -4.84 -1.92 -21.68
N PHE A 184 -3.87 -2.56 -21.02
CA PHE A 184 -3.09 -1.96 -19.95
C PHE A 184 -2.41 -0.67 -20.39
N TYR A 185 -1.87 -0.62 -21.61
CA TYR A 185 -1.20 0.58 -22.13
C TYR A 185 -2.12 1.80 -22.18
N ALA A 186 -3.42 1.61 -22.41
CA ALA A 186 -4.39 2.70 -22.36
C ALA A 186 -4.65 3.16 -20.92
N ILE A 187 -4.80 2.21 -19.99
CA ILE A 187 -5.04 2.49 -18.56
C ILE A 187 -3.84 3.18 -17.91
N TRP A 188 -2.63 2.73 -18.21
CA TRP A 188 -1.38 3.27 -17.65
C TRP A 188 -1.10 4.72 -18.05
N ARG A 189 -1.76 5.23 -19.10
CA ARG A 189 -1.67 6.65 -19.46
C ARG A 189 -2.61 7.54 -18.64
N ILE A 190 -3.59 6.95 -17.97
CA ILE A 190 -4.63 7.65 -17.20
C ILE A 190 -4.27 7.69 -15.71
N ILE A 191 -3.68 6.61 -15.20
CA ILE A 191 -3.21 6.44 -13.81
C ILE A 191 -1.80 7.01 -13.68
#